data_AF-A0A662L2W7-F1
#
_entry.id   AF-A0A662L2W7-F1
#
_cell.length_a   1.000
_cell.length_b   1.000
_cell.length_c   1.000
_cell.angle_alpha   90.00
_cell.angle_beta   90.00
_cell.angle_gamma   90.00
#
_symmetry.space_group_name_H-M   'P 1'
#
loop_
_entity.id
_entity.type
_entity.pdbx_description
1 polymer ?
#
loop_
_entity_poly.entity_id
_entity_poly.type
_entity_poly.pdbx_seq_one_letter_code
_entity_poly.pdbx_strand_id
1 'polypeptide(L)'
;MLENGEITSIEVDYKTDITEQYERTAGVSDRIKVVPYLFSLHANIRFEYQLPSIPAGFHFINDPRGDLLFSNGNERVNITDWVRSIVKYENGWIANTISKELPEEHQEEIKDRSDELVIQVKEMRKDRRENKIVATLEAVL
;
A
#
# COMPACT_ATOMS: atom_id res chain seq x y z
N MET A 1 -1.51 26.03 1.39
CA MET A 1 -1.43 24.57 1.59
C MET A 1 -2.06 23.91 0.38
N LEU A 2 -1.42 22.90 -0.23
CA LEU A 2 -2.02 22.11 -1.30
C LEU A 2 -3.10 21.22 -0.67
N GLU A 3 -4.27 21.12 -1.30
CA GLU A 3 -5.35 20.22 -0.87
C GLU A 3 -4.92 18.75 -0.99
N ASN A 4 -5.52 17.89 -0.16
CA ASN A 4 -5.31 16.44 -0.28
C ASN A 4 -6.03 15.95 -1.55
N GLY A 5 -5.28 15.38 -2.48
CA GLY A 5 -5.81 14.53 -3.55
C GLY A 5 -6.34 13.18 -3.05
N GLU A 6 -6.76 12.33 -4.00
CA GLU A 6 -7.51 11.10 -3.76
C GLU A 6 -6.82 9.88 -4.39
N ILE A 7 -6.97 8.70 -3.76
CA ILE A 7 -6.53 7.43 -4.34
C ILE A 7 -7.60 6.99 -5.35
N THR A 8 -7.22 6.84 -6.62
CA THR A 8 -8.15 6.52 -7.72
C THR A 8 -8.21 5.05 -8.09
N SER A 9 -7.13 4.31 -7.84
CA SER A 9 -7.07 2.87 -8.07
C SER A 9 -6.06 2.20 -7.15
N ILE A 10 -6.30 0.93 -6.85
CA ILE A 10 -5.41 0.06 -6.08
C ILE A 10 -5.41 -1.30 -6.75
N GLU A 11 -4.21 -1.82 -7.04
CA GLU A 11 -3.95 -3.15 -7.57
C GLU A 11 -3.05 -3.88 -6.59
N VAL A 12 -3.37 -5.13 -6.26
CA VAL A 12 -2.56 -5.96 -5.36
C VAL A 12 -2.19 -7.24 -6.09
N ASP A 13 -0.90 -7.52 -6.16
CA ASP A 13 -0.36 -8.82 -6.57
C ASP A 13 0.32 -9.45 -5.35
N TYR A 14 0.03 -10.71 -5.04
CA TYR A 14 0.57 -11.35 -3.84
C TYR A 14 1.04 -12.78 -4.08
N LYS A 15 2.00 -13.18 -3.25
CA LYS A 15 2.43 -14.57 -3.09
C LYS A 15 2.38 -14.93 -1.62
N THR A 16 1.90 -16.12 -1.34
CA THR A 16 1.82 -16.64 0.02
C THR A 16 2.16 -18.12 0.01
N ASP A 17 2.92 -18.55 1.02
CA ASP A 17 3.00 -19.95 1.38
C ASP A 17 1.93 -20.22 2.43
N ILE A 18 1.00 -21.11 2.11
CA ILE A 18 -0.05 -21.54 3.03
C ILE A 18 0.43 -22.82 3.71
N THR A 19 0.40 -22.84 5.04
CA THR A 19 0.67 -24.05 5.81
C THR A 19 -0.56 -24.45 6.60
N GLU A 20 -0.83 -25.75 6.69
CA GLU A 20 -1.88 -26.27 7.56
C GLU A 20 -1.41 -26.20 9.02
N GLN A 21 -2.06 -25.38 9.85
CA GLN A 21 -1.88 -25.43 11.30
C GLN A 21 -3.06 -26.15 11.97
N TYR A 22 -2.72 -26.92 13.01
CA TYR A 22 -3.67 -27.74 13.75
C TYR A 22 -3.98 -27.06 15.08
N GLU A 23 -5.13 -26.40 15.18
CA GLU A 23 -5.62 -25.90 16.46
C GLU A 23 -6.34 -27.02 17.22
N ARG A 24 -5.89 -27.28 18.47
CA ARG A 24 -6.60 -28.15 19.42
C ARG A 24 -7.51 -27.30 20.30
N THR A 25 -8.81 -27.31 20.03
CA THR A 25 -9.80 -26.81 20.97
C THR A 25 -9.93 -27.77 22.15
N ALA A 26 -9.47 -27.35 23.33
CA ALA A 26 -9.61 -28.12 24.55
C ALA A 26 -11.07 -28.08 25.03
N GLY A 27 -11.77 -29.22 24.90
CA GLY A 27 -13.07 -29.46 25.52
C GLY A 27 -14.19 -29.70 24.51
N VAL A 28 -14.74 -30.92 24.57
CA VAL A 28 -15.92 -31.43 23.85
C VAL A 28 -15.65 -31.94 22.42
N SER A 29 -15.34 -33.25 22.33
CA SER A 29 -15.18 -34.06 21.12
C SER A 29 -14.02 -33.64 20.21
N ASP A 30 -12.99 -34.49 20.09
CA ASP A 30 -11.76 -34.29 19.29
C ASP A 30 -12.03 -34.09 17.78
N ARG A 31 -12.61 -32.95 17.40
CA ARG A 31 -12.61 -32.46 16.03
C ARG A 31 -11.38 -31.59 15.86
N ILE A 32 -10.33 -32.20 15.31
CA ILE A 32 -9.17 -31.45 14.82
C ILE A 32 -9.67 -30.56 13.68
N LYS A 33 -9.71 -29.26 13.90
CA LYS A 33 -10.01 -28.28 12.85
C LYS A 33 -8.66 -27.86 12.25
N VAL A 34 -8.46 -28.21 10.98
CA VAL A 34 -7.35 -27.64 10.20
C VAL A 34 -7.76 -26.23 9.85
N VAL A 35 -7.02 -25.25 10.35
CA VAL A 35 -7.18 -23.85 9.95
C VAL A 35 -5.96 -23.54 9.06
N PRO A 36 -6.16 -23.19 7.79
CA PRO A 36 -5.05 -22.74 6.97
C PRO A 36 -4.46 -21.48 7.62
N TYR A 37 -3.15 -21.48 7.83
CA TYR A 37 -2.41 -20.39 8.47
C TYR A 37 -1.60 -19.63 7.42
N LEU A 38 -1.70 -18.30 7.42
CA LEU A 38 -0.93 -17.43 6.55
C LEU A 38 0.53 -17.37 7.06
N PHE A 39 1.34 -18.32 6.59
CA PHE A 39 2.72 -18.47 7.05
C PHE A 39 3.62 -17.35 6.53
N SER A 40 3.51 -17.02 5.25
CA SER A 40 4.23 -15.92 4.62
C SER A 40 3.29 -15.11 3.74
N LEU A 41 3.54 -13.81 3.65
CA LEU A 41 2.88 -12.95 2.67
C LEU A 41 3.89 -12.01 2.04
N HIS A 42 3.92 -11.98 0.72
CA HIS A 42 4.63 -10.97 -0.05
C HIS A 42 3.63 -10.32 -1.00
N ALA A 43 3.21 -9.09 -0.69
CA ALA A 43 2.23 -8.34 -1.46
C ALA A 43 2.85 -7.10 -2.09
N ASN A 44 2.66 -6.92 -3.39
CA ASN A 44 2.98 -5.72 -4.14
C ASN A 44 1.70 -4.94 -4.37
N ILE A 45 1.63 -3.74 -3.80
CA ILE A 45 0.46 -2.88 -3.87
C ILE A 45 0.82 -1.69 -4.75
N ARG A 46 0.19 -1.60 -5.91
CA ARG A 46 0.26 -0.43 -6.75
C ARG A 46 -0.97 0.41 -6.51
N PHE A 47 -0.80 1.70 -6.28
CA PHE A 47 -1.93 2.63 -6.22
C PHE A 47 -1.64 3.88 -7.03
N GLU A 48 -2.72 4.50 -7.47
CA GLU A 48 -2.69 5.77 -8.18
C GLU A 48 -3.31 6.85 -7.31
N TYR A 49 -2.62 7.99 -7.24
CA TYR A 49 -3.02 9.14 -6.45
C TYR A 49 -3.17 10.35 -7.35
N GLN A 50 -4.39 10.87 -7.46
CA GLN A 50 -4.69 12.04 -8.25
C GLN A 50 -4.10 13.28 -7.58
N LEU A 51 -3.18 13.97 -8.25
CA LEU A 51 -2.63 15.21 -7.73
C LEU A 51 -3.68 16.32 -7.77
N PRO A 52 -3.66 17.26 -6.81
CA PRO A 52 -4.55 18.40 -6.83
C PRO A 52 -4.30 19.26 -8.08
N SER A 53 -5.33 20.01 -8.47
CA SER A 53 -5.20 21.03 -9.50
C SER A 53 -4.33 22.17 -8.98
N ILE A 54 -3.47 22.71 -9.83
CA ILE A 54 -2.51 23.76 -9.47
C ILE A 54 -2.66 24.96 -10.40
N PRO A 55 -2.27 26.18 -9.98
CA PRO A 55 -2.36 27.36 -10.82
C PRO A 55 -1.49 27.26 -12.08
N ALA A 56 -1.83 28.03 -13.12
CA ALA A 56 -1.03 28.12 -14.33
C ALA A 56 0.42 28.55 -14.03
N GLY A 57 1.40 27.89 -14.67
CA GLY A 57 2.84 28.10 -14.43
C GLY A 57 3.45 27.16 -13.39
N PHE A 58 2.63 26.48 -12.58
CA PHE A 58 3.08 25.47 -11.64
C PHE A 58 3.01 24.08 -12.26
N HIS A 59 3.95 23.20 -11.92
CA HIS A 59 3.97 21.82 -12.39
C HIS A 59 4.77 20.89 -11.48
N PHE A 60 4.38 19.61 -11.49
CA PHE A 60 5.10 18.54 -10.81
C PHE A 60 6.08 17.86 -11.78
N ILE A 61 7.25 17.46 -11.30
CA ILE A 61 8.36 16.92 -12.09
C ILE A 61 8.92 15.66 -11.40
N ASN A 62 9.29 14.66 -12.20
CA ASN A 62 10.14 13.55 -11.73
C ASN A 62 11.61 13.96 -11.84
N ASP A 63 12.31 14.06 -10.71
CA ASP A 63 13.76 14.21 -10.70
C ASP A 63 14.44 12.88 -11.08
N PRO A 64 15.53 12.89 -11.88
CA PRO A 64 16.28 11.68 -12.21
C PRO A 64 16.82 10.91 -11.00
N ARG A 65 16.97 11.57 -9.84
CA ARG A 65 17.38 10.95 -8.57
C ARG A 65 16.24 10.23 -7.85
N GLY A 66 15.02 10.27 -8.39
CA GLY A 66 13.83 9.64 -7.84
C GLY A 66 12.96 10.55 -6.96
N ASP A 67 13.32 11.82 -6.82
CA ASP A 67 12.52 12.79 -6.07
C ASP A 67 11.33 13.32 -6.88
N LEU A 68 10.22 13.58 -6.21
CA LEU A 68 9.12 14.36 -6.75
C LEU A 68 9.34 15.84 -6.44
N LEU A 69 9.40 16.66 -7.48
CA LEU A 69 9.59 18.09 -7.35
C LEU A 69 8.32 18.84 -7.72
N PHE A 70 8.06 19.93 -7.02
CA PHE A 70 7.10 20.95 -7.40
C PHE A 70 7.83 22.20 -7.87
N SER A 71 7.48 22.69 -9.06
CA SER A 71 8.06 23.86 -9.68
C SER A 71 7.01 24.94 -9.86
N ASN A 72 7.35 26.18 -9.52
CA ASN A 72 6.50 27.37 -9.73
C ASN A 72 7.00 28.27 -10.88
N GLY A 73 7.98 27.81 -11.65
CA GLY A 73 8.65 28.58 -12.71
C GLY A 73 9.90 29.32 -12.27
N ASN A 74 10.04 29.65 -10.98
CA ASN A 74 11.21 30.32 -10.41
C ASN A 74 12.04 29.39 -9.50
N GLU A 75 11.36 28.52 -8.77
CA GLU A 75 11.95 27.65 -7.76
C GLU A 75 11.45 26.21 -7.89
N ARG A 76 12.24 25.28 -7.36
CA ARG A 76 11.90 23.86 -7.28
C ARG A 76 12.00 23.41 -5.82
N VAL A 77 10.94 22.77 -5.34
CA VAL A 77 10.86 22.24 -3.97
C VAL A 77 10.67 20.74 -4.04
N ASN A 78 11.42 19.99 -3.22
CA ASN A 78 11.21 18.55 -3.08
C ASN A 78 9.94 18.32 -2.24
N ILE A 79 8.98 17.59 -2.81
CA ILE A 79 7.70 17.28 -2.19
C ILE A 79 7.50 15.77 -1.95
N THR A 80 8.53 14.95 -2.13
CA THR A 80 8.47 13.49 -1.93
C THR A 80 7.90 13.15 -0.55
N ASP A 81 8.42 13.79 0.50
CA ASP A 81 7.97 13.52 1.87
C ASP A 81 6.55 14.05 2.14
N TRP A 82 6.15 15.14 1.49
CA TRP A 82 4.77 15.63 1.56
C TRP A 82 3.81 14.62 0.94
N VAL A 83 4.12 14.07 -0.24
CA VAL A 83 3.30 13.02 -0.86
C VAL A 83 3.24 11.79 0.03
N ARG A 84 4.39 11.34 0.56
CA ARG A 84 4.45 10.23 1.53
C ARG A 84 3.60 10.49 2.77
N SER A 85 3.53 11.72 3.24
CA SER A 85 2.72 12.09 4.41
C SER A 85 1.21 12.11 4.14
N ILE A 86 0.79 12.35 2.89
CA ILE A 86 -0.63 12.32 2.52
C ILE A 86 -1.08 10.88 2.30
N VAL A 87 -0.27 10.11 1.59
CA VAL A 87 -0.51 8.68 1.44
C VAL A 87 -0.03 7.98 2.70
N LYS A 88 -0.72 8.21 3.82
CA LYS A 88 -0.48 7.54 5.08
C LYS A 88 -0.69 6.04 4.86
N TYR A 89 0.40 5.30 4.61
CA TYR A 89 0.39 3.84 4.51
C TYR A 89 0.25 3.23 5.90
N GLU A 90 -0.87 3.52 6.57
CA GLU A 90 -1.14 2.93 7.87
C GLU A 90 -1.30 1.42 7.68
N ASN A 91 -0.66 0.65 8.56
CA ASN A 91 -0.69 -0.81 8.53
C ASN A 91 -2.12 -1.35 8.40
N GLY A 92 -3.10 -0.74 9.08
CA GLY A 92 -4.50 -1.11 8.96
C GLY A 92 -5.11 -0.88 7.58
N TRP A 93 -4.74 0.21 6.89
CA TRP A 93 -5.19 0.47 5.51
C TRP A 93 -4.59 -0.55 4.53
N ILE A 94 -3.31 -0.84 4.68
CA ILE A 94 -2.59 -1.83 3.85
C ILE A 94 -3.15 -3.23 4.08
N ALA A 95 -3.30 -3.67 5.33
CA ALA A 95 -3.87 -4.96 5.67
C ALA A 95 -5.28 -5.13 5.13
N ASN A 96 -6.15 -4.11 5.27
CA ASN A 96 -7.51 -4.14 4.74
C ASN A 96 -7.56 -4.12 3.20
N THR A 97 -6.54 -3.56 2.56
CA THR A 97 -6.41 -3.58 1.09
C THR A 97 -6.03 -4.97 0.62
N ILE A 98 -5.03 -5.59 1.24
CA ILE A 98 -4.58 -6.95 0.91
C ILE A 98 -5.68 -7.97 1.24
N SER A 99 -6.37 -7.82 2.38
CA SER A 99 -7.39 -8.78 2.83
C SER A 99 -8.50 -8.99 1.82
N LYS A 100 -8.84 -7.99 0.99
CA LYS A 100 -9.89 -8.11 -0.02
C LYS A 100 -9.53 -9.07 -1.16
N GLU A 101 -8.24 -9.30 -1.36
CA GLU A 101 -7.70 -10.16 -2.42
C GLU A 101 -7.30 -11.55 -1.91
N LEU A 102 -7.22 -11.73 -0.58
CA LEU A 102 -6.97 -13.01 0.05
C LEU A 102 -8.25 -13.87 0.13
N PRO A 103 -8.12 -15.21 0.18
CA PRO A 103 -9.23 -16.11 0.50
C PRO A 103 -9.92 -15.75 1.83
N GLU A 104 -11.23 -16.00 1.95
CA GLU A 104 -12.06 -15.60 3.11
C GLU A 104 -11.46 -16.06 4.45
N GLU A 105 -10.87 -17.25 4.48
CA GLU A 105 -10.22 -17.84 5.64
C GLU A 105 -9.03 -17.04 6.20
N HIS A 106 -8.37 -16.21 5.39
CA HIS A 106 -7.18 -15.45 5.76
C HIS A 106 -7.44 -13.94 5.92
N GLN A 107 -8.66 -13.47 5.63
CA GLN A 107 -8.95 -12.04 5.62
C GLN A 107 -8.93 -11.42 7.02
N GLU A 108 -9.39 -12.15 8.04
CA GLU A 108 -9.33 -11.67 9.43
C GLU A 108 -7.90 -11.81 9.99
N GLU A 109 -7.19 -12.89 9.64
CA GLU A 109 -5.82 -13.13 10.10
C GLU A 109 -4.87 -11.98 9.73
N ILE A 110 -4.92 -11.51 8.47
CA ILE A 110 -4.06 -10.41 8.02
C ILE A 110 -4.42 -9.06 8.67
N LYS A 111 -5.68 -8.86 9.05
CA LYS A 111 -6.11 -7.65 9.76
C LYS A 111 -5.61 -7.66 11.21
N ASP A 112 -5.73 -8.80 11.86
CA ASP A 112 -5.27 -9.01 13.24
C ASP A 112 -3.75 -8.86 13.36
N ARG A 113 -3.01 -9.35 12.35
CA ARG A 113 -1.53 -9.27 12.28
C ARG A 113 -1.04 -8.06 11.48
N SER A 114 -1.85 -7.02 11.36
CA SER A 114 -1.50 -5.83 10.57
C SER A 114 -0.26 -5.11 11.10
N ASP A 115 0.01 -5.16 12.41
CA ASP A 115 1.19 -4.61 13.06
C ASP A 115 2.49 -5.37 12.73
N GLU A 116 2.39 -6.64 12.35
CA GLU A 116 3.53 -7.46 11.89
C GLU A 116 3.95 -7.12 10.45
N LEU A 117 3.10 -6.43 9.68
CA LEU A 117 3.42 -6.06 8.29
C LEU A 117 4.58 -5.07 8.21
N VAL A 118 5.64 -5.49 7.52
CA VAL A 118 6.74 -4.61 7.11
C VAL A 118 6.41 -4.01 5.75
N ILE A 119 6.21 -2.68 5.72
CA ILE A 119 5.82 -1.95 4.50
C ILE A 119 6.99 -1.10 3.99
N GLN A 120 7.34 -1.28 2.72
CA GLN A 120 8.39 -0.52 2.04
C GLN A 120 7.84 0.16 0.77
N VAL A 121 8.11 1.46 0.62
CA VAL A 121 7.87 2.15 -0.67
C VAL A 121 8.97 1.75 -1.66
N LYS A 122 8.62 1.05 -2.75
CA LYS A 122 9.55 0.64 -3.80
C LYS A 122 9.74 1.71 -4.87
N GLU A 123 8.64 2.28 -5.34
CA GLU A 123 8.64 3.28 -6.40
C GLU A 123 7.58 4.33 -6.11
N MET A 124 7.87 5.58 -6.45
CA MET A 124 6.91 6.67 -6.46
C MET A 124 7.29 7.63 -7.58
N ARG A 125 6.38 7.86 -8.52
CA ARG A 125 6.63 8.75 -9.66
C ARG A 125 5.36 9.42 -10.15
N LYS A 126 5.48 10.63 -10.68
CA LYS A 126 4.43 11.29 -11.43
C LYS A 126 4.23 10.56 -12.76
N ASP A 127 2.99 10.28 -13.11
CA ASP A 127 2.65 9.87 -14.46
C ASP A 127 3.00 10.98 -15.48
N ARG A 128 3.51 10.58 -16.65
CA ARG A 128 3.96 11.53 -17.68
C ARG A 128 2.81 12.11 -18.50
N ARG A 129 1.67 11.42 -18.55
CA ARG A 129 0.51 11.75 -19.37
C ARG A 129 -0.62 12.35 -18.54
N GLU A 130 -0.76 11.87 -17.31
CA GLU A 130 -1.83 12.27 -16.41
C GLU A 130 -1.30 13.07 -15.22
N ASN A 131 -2.17 13.89 -14.61
CA ASN A 131 -1.80 14.62 -13.40
C ASN A 131 -1.91 13.73 -12.15
N LYS A 132 -1.26 12.56 -12.15
CA LYS A 132 -1.31 11.60 -11.04
C LYS A 132 0.07 11.15 -10.61
N ILE A 133 0.16 10.60 -9.42
CA ILE A 133 1.30 9.85 -8.92
C ILE A 133 0.93 8.37 -8.97
N VAL A 134 1.86 7.57 -9.46
CA VAL A 134 1.81 6.11 -9.33
C VAL A 134 2.85 5.74 -8.29
N ALA A 135 2.46 4.98 -7.28
CA ALA A 135 3.40 4.42 -6.33
C ALA A 135 3.18 2.91 -6.15
N THR A 136 4.28 2.24 -5.85
CA THR A 136 4.34 0.80 -5.59
C THR A 136 4.90 0.59 -4.20
N LEU A 137 4.16 -0.16 -3.40
CA LEU A 137 4.53 -0.59 -2.07
C LEU A 137 4.78 -2.09 -2.08
N GLU A 138 5.70 -2.52 -1.25
CA GLU A 138 5.88 -3.92 -0.88
C GLU A 138 5.44 -4.07 0.58
N ALA A 139 4.58 -5.02 0.86
CA ALA A 139 4.18 -5.41 2.20
C ALA A 139 4.58 -6.88 2.43
N VAL A 140 5.29 -7.15 3.52
CA VAL A 140 5.80 -8.47 3.86
C VAL A 140 5.33 -8.86 5.26
N LEU A 141 4.85 -10.10 5.40
CA LEU A 141 4.56 -10.79 6.66
C LEU A 141 5.49 -11.99 6.81
#